data_AF-A0A2V1B4U5-F1
#
_entry.id   AF-A0A2V1B4U5-F1
#
_cell.length_a   1.000
_cell.length_b   1.000
_cell.length_c   1.000
_cell.angle_alpha   90.00
_cell.angle_beta   90.00
_cell.angle_gamma   90.00
#
_symmetry.space_group_name_H-M   'P 1'
#
loop_
_entity.id
_entity.type
_entity.pdbx_description
1 polymer ?
#
loop_
_entity_poly.entity_id
_entity_poly.type
_entity_poly.pdbx_seq_one_letter_code
_entity_poly.pdbx_strand_id
1 'polypeptide(L)'
;LPSFIRSLPSRIPEDDLNYLRMKGSLKIPDKLLRRELLRCFIQFVYGYLPLVRLSDLLRIAEGDDISPEPISLLMFQSIMFAAAAFIDLKYLEQAGFQNRKDARETFFERAKLLYDFDCEPNQISCMQALLLMTYWNDTPDKEKDTWHWMSMSLSLAGTLGLRRNPEELNHITTEEQRLRKRLWWSCFMRDQLIALGMRRPTRIKTEDFDVPMLTLEDFEMPLQTAAIARALGPCSFLQSSRHMAQISRLCIEKAKLCLLVGRVLDTQYSPRHLVNGQLARLVPKTDVTETCEILQCDQELQRWIDQVPDDVRYPNHATVSAGSAELVTFVHRALLKMIYLAISITLHRPQLVPTSPQTIAPGTQYLARSRVVDAAAEVINVANDLHEQNLSRFLPTSGVTALVPAIAIHLLYLKSSKGTTREASLRRFKQGMHVLKRLREMYISAEVANEFLDAAVQKAQIPMLDP
;
A
#
# COMPACT_ATOMS: atom_id res chain seq x y z
N LEU A 1 -5.25 31.63 3.57
CA LEU A 1 -5.42 30.31 2.91
C LEU A 1 -6.70 30.37 2.08
N PRO A 2 -6.85 29.58 1.01
CA PRO A 2 -8.14 29.45 0.32
C PRO A 2 -9.25 29.02 1.27
N SER A 3 -10.48 29.42 1.04
CA SER A 3 -11.61 29.19 1.95
C SER A 3 -12.04 27.73 2.10
N PHE A 4 -11.71 26.87 1.12
CA PHE A 4 -11.90 25.43 1.26
C PHE A 4 -10.91 24.79 2.26
N ILE A 5 -9.85 25.49 2.68
CA ILE A 5 -8.89 25.06 3.71
C ILE A 5 -9.29 25.66 5.05
N ARG A 6 -9.36 24.81 6.08
CA ARG A 6 -9.65 25.23 7.46
C ARG A 6 -8.55 26.17 7.97
N SER A 7 -8.96 27.26 8.61
CA SER A 7 -8.04 28.17 9.29
C SER A 7 -7.23 27.43 10.35
N LEU A 8 -5.96 27.82 10.49
CA LEU A 8 -5.09 27.27 11.52
C LEU A 8 -5.57 27.72 12.92
N PRO A 9 -5.36 26.89 13.96
CA PRO A 9 -5.65 27.27 15.33
C PRO A 9 -4.94 28.57 15.75
N SER A 10 -5.64 29.47 16.42
CA SER A 10 -5.08 30.75 16.91
C SER A 10 -4.02 30.59 18.01
N ARG A 11 -3.91 29.39 18.59
CA ARG A 11 -2.91 29.05 19.62
C ARG A 11 -1.48 28.89 19.08
N ILE A 12 -1.30 28.80 17.76
CA ILE A 12 0.04 28.62 17.16
C ILE A 12 0.78 29.97 17.24
N PRO A 13 1.98 30.02 17.85
CA PRO A 13 2.80 31.23 17.91
C PRO A 13 3.14 31.80 16.53
N GLU A 14 3.30 33.13 16.43
CA GLU A 14 3.61 33.78 15.13
C GLU A 14 4.98 33.35 14.58
N ASP A 15 5.95 33.08 15.45
CA ASP A 15 7.27 32.56 15.03
C ASP A 15 7.16 31.18 14.37
N ASP A 16 6.32 30.30 14.92
CA ASP A 16 6.03 28.99 14.34
C ASP A 16 5.29 29.13 13.00
N LEU A 17 4.33 30.07 12.91
CA LEU A 17 3.66 30.38 11.64
C LEU A 17 4.64 30.90 10.58
N ASN A 18 5.58 31.77 10.97
CA ASN A 18 6.62 32.26 10.07
C ASN A 18 7.56 31.14 9.61
N TYR A 19 7.94 30.23 10.50
CA TYR A 19 8.71 29.06 10.16
C TYR A 19 7.96 28.14 9.17
N LEU A 20 6.68 27.86 9.42
CA LEU A 20 5.82 27.07 8.53
C LEU A 20 5.64 27.73 7.15
N ARG A 21 5.53 29.07 7.09
CA ARG A 21 5.50 29.82 5.83
C ARG A 21 6.81 29.69 5.07
N MET A 22 7.95 29.89 5.76
CA MET A 22 9.29 29.78 5.17
C MET A 22 9.57 28.38 4.62
N LYS A 23 9.15 27.32 5.33
CA LYS A 23 9.24 25.93 4.87
C LYS A 23 8.21 25.55 3.81
N GLY A 24 7.27 26.45 3.49
CA GLY A 24 6.25 26.24 2.48
C GLY A 24 5.11 25.29 2.90
N SER A 25 4.99 24.94 4.19
CA SER A 25 3.92 24.09 4.72
C SER A 25 2.52 24.65 4.47
N LEU A 26 2.42 25.98 4.36
CA LEU A 26 1.17 26.70 4.08
C LEU A 26 0.91 26.90 2.57
N LYS A 27 1.82 26.45 1.69
CA LYS A 27 1.70 26.62 0.24
C LYS A 27 0.70 25.63 -0.35
N ILE A 28 -0.28 26.15 -1.08
CA ILE A 28 -1.28 25.37 -1.82
C ILE A 28 -0.84 25.28 -3.29
N PRO A 29 -0.88 24.08 -3.92
CA PRO A 29 -0.65 23.96 -5.36
C PRO A 29 -1.61 24.82 -6.17
N ASP A 30 -1.17 25.25 -7.36
CA ASP A 30 -2.07 25.91 -8.29
C ASP A 30 -3.26 25.02 -8.69
N LYS A 31 -4.26 25.63 -9.34
CA LYS A 31 -5.51 24.95 -9.68
C LYS A 31 -5.28 23.72 -10.57
N LEU A 32 -4.33 23.75 -11.51
CA LEU A 32 -4.08 22.65 -12.44
C LEU A 32 -3.45 21.47 -11.69
N LEU A 33 -2.33 21.71 -11.00
CA LEU A 33 -1.64 20.67 -10.24
C LEU A 33 -2.55 20.08 -9.15
N ARG A 34 -3.31 20.93 -8.45
CA ARG A 34 -4.25 20.48 -7.41
C ARG A 34 -5.30 19.53 -7.96
N ARG A 35 -5.92 19.86 -9.10
CA ARG A 35 -6.98 19.03 -9.71
C ARG A 35 -6.44 17.68 -10.15
N GLU A 36 -5.24 17.66 -10.72
CA GLU A 36 -4.58 16.42 -11.16
C GLU A 36 -4.16 15.53 -10.00
N LEU A 37 -3.63 16.12 -8.91
CA LEU A 37 -3.32 15.38 -7.69
C LEU A 37 -4.60 14.79 -7.06
N LEU A 38 -5.69 15.55 -6.95
CA LEU A 38 -6.96 15.04 -6.44
C LEU A 38 -7.50 13.88 -7.29
N ARG A 39 -7.42 14.00 -8.62
CA ARG A 39 -7.79 12.92 -9.55
C ARG A 39 -6.94 11.66 -9.33
N CYS A 40 -5.63 11.80 -9.21
CA CYS A 40 -4.73 10.69 -8.92
C CYS A 40 -5.03 10.03 -7.57
N PHE A 41 -5.33 10.83 -6.53
CA PHE A 41 -5.73 10.31 -5.22
C PHE A 41 -6.98 9.44 -5.31
N ILE A 42 -8.04 9.95 -5.94
CA ILE A 42 -9.33 9.24 -6.07
C ILE A 42 -9.16 7.94 -6.85
N GLN A 43 -8.36 7.94 -7.91
CA GLN A 43 -8.16 6.75 -8.74
C GLN A 43 -7.25 5.70 -8.10
N PHE A 44 -6.11 6.10 -7.54
CA PHE A 44 -5.04 5.14 -7.20
C PHE A 44 -4.81 4.96 -5.69
N VAL A 45 -5.30 5.88 -4.85
CA VAL A 45 -5.15 5.80 -3.38
C VAL A 45 -6.45 5.40 -2.71
N TYR A 46 -7.54 6.13 -2.99
CA TYR A 46 -8.83 5.99 -2.28
C TYR A 46 -9.37 4.56 -2.29
N GLY A 47 -9.33 3.87 -3.43
CA GLY A 47 -9.85 2.50 -3.56
C GLY A 47 -9.18 1.48 -2.64
N TYR A 48 -7.95 1.73 -2.19
CA TYR A 48 -7.21 0.85 -1.29
C TYR A 48 -7.10 1.30 0.15
N LEU A 49 -7.40 2.57 0.36
CA LEU A 49 -7.31 3.25 1.64
C LEU A 49 -8.44 4.29 1.70
N PRO A 50 -9.70 3.84 1.80
CA PRO A 50 -10.89 4.70 1.68
C PRO A 50 -11.15 5.46 2.99
N LEU A 51 -10.13 6.17 3.49
CA LEU A 51 -10.12 6.78 4.82
C LEU A 51 -10.76 8.17 4.88
N VAL A 52 -11.13 8.76 3.73
CA VAL A 52 -11.74 10.10 3.63
C VAL A 52 -13.19 10.02 3.17
N ARG A 53 -13.93 11.11 3.41
CA ARG A 53 -15.19 11.34 2.70
C ARG A 53 -14.90 11.72 1.26
N LEU A 54 -15.41 10.95 0.31
CA LEU A 54 -15.20 11.21 -1.11
C LEU A 54 -15.91 12.50 -1.54
N SER A 55 -17.10 12.75 -1.01
CA SER A 55 -17.87 13.98 -1.24
C SER A 55 -17.10 15.27 -0.92
N ASP A 56 -16.28 15.28 0.13
CA ASP A 56 -15.43 16.43 0.48
C ASP A 56 -14.38 16.71 -0.62
N LEU A 57 -13.76 15.65 -1.17
CA LEU A 57 -12.76 15.79 -2.23
C LEU A 57 -13.38 16.30 -3.54
N LEU A 58 -14.59 15.85 -3.86
CA LEU A 58 -15.30 16.26 -5.06
C LEU A 58 -15.66 17.75 -5.01
N ARG A 59 -16.10 18.26 -3.85
CA ARG A 59 -16.37 19.69 -3.64
C ARG A 59 -15.11 20.55 -3.83
N ILE A 60 -13.98 20.13 -3.25
CA ILE A 60 -12.69 20.83 -3.42
C ILE A 60 -12.26 20.87 -4.89
N ALA A 61 -12.51 19.79 -5.64
CA ALA A 61 -12.18 19.71 -7.05
C ALA A 61 -13.02 20.68 -7.90
N GLU A 62 -14.31 20.80 -7.62
CA GLU A 62 -15.22 21.76 -8.27
C GLU A 62 -14.79 23.21 -8.04
N GLY A 63 -14.06 23.48 -6.96
CA GLY A 63 -13.64 24.83 -6.57
C GLY A 63 -14.77 25.60 -5.91
N ASP A 64 -15.69 24.89 -5.25
CA ASP A 64 -16.67 25.52 -4.39
C ASP A 64 -15.94 26.06 -3.15
N ASP A 65 -15.60 27.34 -3.21
CA ASP A 65 -14.87 28.06 -2.18
C ASP A 65 -15.74 28.25 -0.91
N ILE A 66 -17.04 27.93 -0.94
CA ILE A 66 -17.95 28.05 0.20
C ILE A 66 -18.31 26.64 0.71
N SER A 67 -17.32 25.92 1.25
CA SER A 67 -17.59 24.65 1.94
C SER A 67 -18.10 24.92 3.35
N PRO A 68 -19.25 24.34 3.78
CA PRO A 68 -19.70 24.43 5.17
C PRO A 68 -18.71 23.74 6.12
N GLU A 69 -17.93 22.78 5.62
CA GLU A 69 -16.86 22.10 6.35
C GLU A 69 -15.56 22.15 5.54
N PRO A 70 -14.65 23.11 5.80
CA PRO A 70 -13.38 23.19 5.11
C PRO A 70 -12.44 22.06 5.54
N ILE A 71 -11.62 21.57 4.60
CA ILE A 71 -10.67 20.47 4.84
C ILE A 71 -9.48 20.96 5.68
N SER A 72 -9.00 20.09 6.57
CA SER A 72 -7.73 20.29 7.27
C SER A 72 -6.57 20.55 6.29
N LEU A 73 -5.72 21.54 6.59
CA LEU A 73 -4.51 21.78 5.80
C LEU A 73 -3.54 20.60 5.89
N LEU A 74 -3.40 19.99 7.08
CA LEU A 74 -2.60 18.76 7.27
C LEU A 74 -3.10 17.68 6.33
N MET A 75 -4.41 17.42 6.35
CA MET A 75 -5.01 16.39 5.52
C MET A 75 -4.85 16.68 4.02
N PHE A 76 -5.04 17.94 3.63
CA PHE A 76 -4.85 18.37 2.25
C PHE A 76 -3.42 18.10 1.78
N GLN A 77 -2.39 18.48 2.55
CA GLN A 77 -0.99 18.21 2.20
C GLN A 77 -0.71 16.69 2.15
N SER A 78 -1.26 15.90 3.09
CA SER A 78 -1.14 14.44 3.08
C SER A 78 -1.77 13.79 1.84
N ILE A 79 -2.89 14.32 1.34
CA ILE A 79 -3.52 13.88 0.08
C ILE A 79 -2.62 14.23 -1.12
N MET A 80 -2.08 15.45 -1.18
CA MET A 80 -1.14 15.84 -2.25
C MET A 80 0.09 14.92 -2.26
N PHE A 81 0.64 14.64 -1.08
CA PHE A 81 1.75 13.71 -0.88
C PHE A 81 1.46 12.31 -1.45
N ALA A 82 0.34 11.70 -1.02
CA ALA A 82 -0.01 10.35 -1.45
C ALA A 82 -0.27 10.28 -2.96
N ALA A 83 -0.90 11.31 -3.52
CA ALA A 83 -1.22 11.40 -4.94
C ALA A 83 -0.01 11.60 -5.85
N ALA A 84 1.03 12.30 -5.37
CA ALA A 84 2.21 12.63 -6.17
C ALA A 84 3.00 11.40 -6.66
N ALA A 85 2.76 10.21 -6.09
CA ALA A 85 3.28 8.95 -6.64
C ALA A 85 2.69 8.59 -8.01
N PHE A 86 1.46 9.01 -8.31
CA PHE A 86 0.68 8.52 -9.46
C PHE A 86 0.47 9.57 -10.55
N ILE A 87 0.89 10.81 -10.31
CA ILE A 87 0.72 11.91 -11.26
C ILE A 87 1.69 11.79 -12.45
N ASP A 88 1.24 12.28 -13.60
CA ASP A 88 2.10 12.45 -14.77
C ASP A 88 3.20 13.47 -14.45
N LEU A 89 4.44 13.16 -14.86
CA LEU A 89 5.63 13.92 -14.51
C LEU A 89 5.55 15.37 -15.01
N LYS A 90 4.92 15.57 -16.18
CA LYS A 90 4.76 16.89 -16.80
C LYS A 90 4.12 17.93 -15.88
N TYR A 91 3.17 17.53 -15.03
CA TYR A 91 2.49 18.46 -14.12
C TYR A 91 3.39 18.84 -12.95
N LEU A 92 4.29 17.95 -12.54
CA LEU A 92 5.28 18.23 -11.50
C LEU A 92 6.38 19.15 -12.04
N GLU A 93 6.88 18.89 -13.24
CA GLU A 93 7.89 19.72 -13.92
C GLU A 93 7.38 21.15 -14.13
N GLN A 94 6.13 21.31 -14.60
CA GLN A 94 5.49 22.63 -14.73
C GLN A 94 5.36 23.38 -13.40
N ALA A 95 5.24 22.66 -12.29
CA ALA A 95 5.20 23.22 -10.94
C ALA A 95 6.58 23.45 -10.33
N GLY A 96 7.66 23.16 -11.06
CA GLY A 96 9.05 23.39 -10.65
C GLY A 96 9.69 22.25 -9.87
N PHE A 97 9.10 21.05 -9.83
CA PHE A 97 9.73 19.89 -9.22
C PHE A 97 10.68 19.19 -10.20
N GLN A 98 11.79 18.67 -9.68
CA GLN A 98 12.80 17.98 -10.50
C GLN A 98 12.34 16.59 -10.93
N ASN A 99 11.66 15.87 -10.05
CA ASN A 99 11.16 14.53 -10.29
C ASN A 99 10.06 14.16 -9.28
N ARG A 100 9.51 12.94 -9.40
CA ARG A 100 8.46 12.46 -8.49
C ARG A 100 8.90 12.35 -7.03
N LYS A 101 10.15 11.95 -6.75
CA LYS A 101 10.64 11.83 -5.37
C LYS A 101 10.71 13.20 -4.71
N ASP A 102 11.27 14.19 -5.39
CA ASP A 102 11.36 15.59 -4.94
C ASP A 102 9.98 16.17 -4.60
N ALA A 103 8.99 15.99 -5.49
CA ALA A 103 7.62 16.42 -5.21
C ALA A 103 7.01 15.71 -3.99
N ARG A 104 7.18 14.39 -3.89
CA ARG A 104 6.66 13.61 -2.77
C ARG A 104 7.32 14.00 -1.45
N GLU A 105 8.64 14.18 -1.43
CA GLU A 105 9.39 14.63 -0.27
C GLU A 105 8.88 16.00 0.19
N THR A 106 8.74 16.94 -0.74
CA THR A 106 8.21 18.28 -0.46
C THR A 106 6.83 18.21 0.18
N PHE A 107 5.89 17.47 -0.39
CA PHE A 107 4.54 17.36 0.19
C PHE A 107 4.51 16.61 1.52
N PHE A 108 5.34 15.58 1.67
CA PHE A 108 5.49 14.85 2.93
C PHE A 108 6.02 15.75 4.05
N GLU A 109 7.10 16.51 3.80
CA GLU A 109 7.68 17.41 4.80
C GLU A 109 6.70 18.52 5.20
N ARG A 110 5.90 19.04 4.25
CA ARG A 110 4.82 19.99 4.58
C ARG A 110 3.79 19.39 5.52
N ALA A 111 3.32 18.18 5.24
CA ALA A 111 2.36 17.47 6.10
C ALA A 111 2.98 17.16 7.48
N LYS A 112 4.23 16.67 7.48
CA LYS A 112 4.98 16.36 8.71
C LYS A 112 5.14 17.59 9.60
N LEU A 113 5.51 18.74 9.05
CA LEU A 113 5.62 19.98 9.82
C LEU A 113 4.27 20.43 10.38
N LEU A 114 3.18 20.31 9.63
CA LEU A 114 1.85 20.63 10.16
C LEU A 114 1.43 19.70 11.31
N TYR A 115 1.85 18.43 11.26
CA TYR A 115 1.64 17.49 12.35
C TYR A 115 2.53 17.79 13.56
N ASP A 116 3.84 17.99 13.35
CA ASP A 116 4.84 18.24 14.40
C ASP A 116 4.54 19.56 15.17
N PHE A 117 3.84 20.52 14.56
CA PHE A 117 3.42 21.80 15.18
C PHE A 117 1.94 21.81 15.65
N ASP A 118 1.29 20.64 15.78
CA ASP A 118 -0.09 20.51 16.28
C ASP A 118 -1.12 21.40 15.58
N CYS A 119 -0.94 21.59 14.27
CA CYS A 119 -1.79 22.47 13.46
C CYS A 119 -3.21 21.93 13.24
N GLU A 120 -3.43 20.64 13.48
CA GLU A 120 -4.73 19.99 13.29
C GLU A 120 -5.35 19.57 14.64
N PRO A 121 -6.45 20.21 15.07
CA PRO A 121 -7.11 19.84 16.32
C PRO A 121 -8.03 18.61 16.19
N ASN A 122 -8.53 18.29 14.99
CA ASN A 122 -9.42 17.15 14.79
C ASN A 122 -8.60 15.85 14.70
N GLN A 123 -8.76 15.00 15.72
CA GLN A 123 -8.03 13.73 15.82
C GLN A 123 -8.35 12.73 14.69
N ILE A 124 -9.55 12.74 14.10
CA ILE A 124 -9.87 11.92 12.93
C ILE A 124 -9.06 12.39 11.72
N SER A 125 -8.97 13.70 11.49
CA SER A 125 -8.11 14.28 10.44
C SER A 125 -6.63 13.97 10.66
N CYS A 126 -6.14 14.02 11.90
CA CYS A 126 -4.79 13.58 12.24
C CYS A 126 -4.57 12.09 11.92
N MET A 127 -5.51 11.23 12.29
CA MET A 127 -5.43 9.79 12.02
C MET A 127 -5.38 9.49 10.52
N GLN A 128 -6.25 10.14 9.75
CA GLN A 128 -6.29 10.07 8.29
C GLN A 128 -4.95 10.51 7.67
N ALA A 129 -4.39 11.63 8.13
CA ALA A 129 -3.12 12.16 7.66
C ALA A 129 -1.95 11.21 8.00
N LEU A 130 -1.88 10.72 9.24
CA LEU A 130 -0.85 9.77 9.67
C LEU A 130 -0.87 8.48 8.85
N LEU A 131 -2.07 7.93 8.58
CA LEU A 131 -2.21 6.77 7.70
C LEU A 131 -1.71 7.04 6.28
N LEU A 132 -1.96 8.21 5.71
CA LEU A 132 -1.40 8.60 4.42
C LEU A 132 0.13 8.75 4.49
N MET A 133 0.65 9.34 5.57
CA MET A 133 2.09 9.49 5.80
C MET A 133 2.84 8.15 5.87
N THR A 134 2.18 7.05 6.22
CA THR A 134 2.78 5.70 6.12
C THR A 134 3.20 5.31 4.69
N TYR A 135 2.81 6.05 3.64
CA TYR A 135 3.35 5.86 2.28
C TYR A 135 4.77 6.43 2.10
N TRP A 136 5.31 7.10 3.13
CA TRP A 136 6.68 7.55 3.17
C TRP A 136 7.57 6.49 3.83
N ASN A 137 8.57 6.03 3.08
CA ASN A 137 9.70 5.29 3.62
C ASN A 137 10.91 6.17 3.45
N ASP A 138 11.48 6.63 4.56
CA ASP A 138 12.74 7.33 4.50
C ASP A 138 13.92 6.35 4.32
N THR A 139 15.10 6.90 4.11
CA THR A 139 16.36 6.13 4.12
C THR A 139 16.55 5.38 5.44
N PRO A 140 17.19 4.19 5.44
CA PRO A 140 17.36 3.37 6.64
C PRO A 140 18.01 4.06 7.85
N ASP A 141 18.71 5.17 7.61
CA ASP A 141 19.47 5.91 8.61
C ASP A 141 18.63 6.94 9.40
N LYS A 142 17.36 7.17 9.02
CA LYS A 142 16.46 8.12 9.70
C LYS A 142 15.41 7.42 10.57
N GLU A 143 15.12 8.05 11.71
CA GLU A 143 14.28 7.46 12.77
C GLU A 143 12.77 7.37 12.44
N LYS A 144 12.23 8.27 11.60
CA LYS A 144 10.78 8.37 11.30
C LYS A 144 10.39 7.66 9.99
N ASP A 145 10.66 6.36 9.90
CA ASP A 145 10.27 5.50 8.77
C ASP A 145 8.75 5.19 8.73
N THR A 146 8.30 4.37 7.77
CA THR A 146 6.88 3.92 7.70
C THR A 146 6.40 3.28 9.01
N TRP A 147 7.28 2.60 9.74
CA TRP A 147 6.94 1.92 10.98
C TRP A 147 6.67 2.91 12.13
N HIS A 148 7.39 4.03 12.16
CA HIS A 148 7.10 5.13 13.08
C HIS A 148 5.68 5.69 12.86
N TRP A 149 5.35 6.09 11.62
CA TRP A 149 4.04 6.65 11.29
C TRP A 149 2.90 5.68 11.56
N MET A 150 3.11 4.39 11.28
CA MET A 150 2.15 3.34 11.62
C MET A 150 1.94 3.23 13.14
N SER A 151 3.00 3.38 13.95
CA SER A 151 2.89 3.36 15.41
C SER A 151 2.04 4.53 15.92
N MET A 152 2.25 5.72 15.36
CA MET A 152 1.46 6.91 15.70
C MET A 152 -0.01 6.73 15.32
N SER A 153 -0.29 6.21 14.12
CA SER A 153 -1.66 5.85 13.72
C SER A 153 -2.32 4.86 14.67
N LEU A 154 -1.61 3.81 15.10
CA LEU A 154 -2.18 2.79 16.01
C LEU A 154 -2.46 3.31 17.41
N SER A 155 -1.60 4.19 17.91
CA SER A 155 -1.81 4.88 19.18
C SER A 155 -3.09 5.73 19.10
N LEU A 156 -3.19 6.57 18.07
CA LEU A 156 -4.35 7.44 17.88
C LEU A 156 -5.65 6.66 17.61
N ALA A 157 -5.58 5.55 16.87
CA ALA A 157 -6.72 4.66 16.68
C ALA A 157 -7.25 4.07 18.00
N GLY A 158 -6.35 3.78 18.95
CA GLY A 158 -6.71 3.35 20.30
C GLY A 158 -7.42 4.45 21.08
N THR A 159 -6.87 5.66 21.08
CA THR A 159 -7.47 6.85 21.73
C THR A 159 -8.86 7.17 21.18
N LEU A 160 -9.05 7.04 19.87
CA LEU A 160 -10.32 7.30 19.18
C LEU A 160 -11.36 6.17 19.33
N GLY A 161 -10.99 5.05 19.94
CA GLY A 161 -11.87 3.88 20.07
C GLY A 161 -12.17 3.18 18.75
N LEU A 162 -11.34 3.33 17.71
CA LEU A 162 -11.59 2.76 16.37
C LEU A 162 -11.53 1.23 16.33
N ARG A 163 -11.05 0.59 17.41
CA ARG A 163 -11.02 -0.87 17.59
C ARG A 163 -12.38 -1.45 18.00
N ARG A 164 -13.33 -0.58 18.34
CA ARG A 164 -14.67 -0.95 18.79
C ARG A 164 -15.68 -0.86 17.66
N ASN A 165 -16.65 -1.76 17.68
CA ASN A 165 -17.74 -1.79 16.72
C ASN A 165 -18.45 -0.43 16.66
N PRO A 166 -18.32 0.32 15.54
CA PRO A 166 -18.91 1.64 15.45
C PRO A 166 -20.44 1.60 15.41
N GLU A 167 -21.04 0.46 15.06
CA GLU A 167 -22.51 0.29 15.00
C GLU A 167 -23.16 0.37 16.40
N GLU A 168 -22.38 0.16 17.47
CA GLU A 168 -22.84 0.30 18.86
C GLU A 168 -22.81 1.77 19.35
N LEU A 169 -22.18 2.67 18.59
CA LEU A 169 -22.06 4.09 18.93
C LEU A 169 -23.33 4.84 18.49
N ASN A 170 -24.38 4.78 19.31
CA ASN A 170 -25.69 5.40 19.01
C ASN A 170 -25.70 6.94 19.00
N HIS A 171 -24.59 7.58 19.40
CA HIS A 171 -24.48 9.04 19.51
C HIS A 171 -23.87 9.70 18.27
N ILE A 172 -23.44 8.92 17.27
CA ILE A 172 -22.90 9.40 16.00
C ILE A 172 -23.79 8.99 14.83
N THR A 173 -23.67 9.71 13.72
CA THR A 173 -24.44 9.42 12.51
C THR A 173 -23.96 8.12 11.84
N THR A 174 -24.83 7.48 11.06
CA THR A 174 -24.47 6.29 10.27
C THR A 174 -23.29 6.57 9.33
N GLU A 175 -23.19 7.77 8.76
CA GLU A 175 -22.05 8.16 7.91
C GLU A 175 -20.73 8.19 8.68
N GLU A 176 -20.74 8.70 9.92
CA GLU A 176 -19.58 8.70 10.80
C GLU A 176 -19.21 7.27 11.25
N GLN A 177 -20.21 6.41 11.52
CA GLN A 177 -19.97 4.99 11.82
C GLN A 177 -19.26 4.29 10.65
N ARG A 178 -19.76 4.49 9.42
CA ARG A 178 -19.16 3.95 8.18
C ARG A 178 -17.76 4.48 7.95
N LEU A 179 -17.52 5.77 8.17
CA LEU A 179 -16.18 6.38 8.07
C LEU A 179 -15.21 5.75 9.08
N ARG A 180 -15.62 5.59 10.34
CA ARG A 180 -14.81 4.95 11.40
C ARG A 180 -14.47 3.50 11.07
N LYS A 181 -15.43 2.75 10.55
CA LYS A 181 -15.24 1.36 10.07
C LYS A 181 -14.22 1.31 8.93
N ARG A 182 -14.36 2.17 7.91
CA ARG A 182 -13.39 2.31 6.81
C ARG A 182 -12.00 2.72 7.30
N LEU A 183 -11.93 3.64 8.27
CA LEU A 183 -10.68 4.13 8.85
C LEU A 183 -9.95 3.03 9.64
N TRP A 184 -10.69 2.25 10.43
CA TRP A 184 -10.15 1.07 11.13
C TRP A 184 -9.58 0.04 10.16
N TRP A 185 -10.37 -0.41 9.18
CA TRP A 185 -9.91 -1.41 8.22
C TRP A 185 -8.77 -0.91 7.34
N SER A 186 -8.73 0.39 7.04
CA SER A 186 -7.58 1.04 6.40
C SER A 186 -6.31 0.95 7.24
N CYS A 187 -6.43 1.19 8.55
CA CYS A 187 -5.34 1.04 9.52
C CYS A 187 -4.87 -0.42 9.62
N PHE A 188 -5.82 -1.36 9.77
CA PHE A 188 -5.55 -2.79 9.85
C PHE A 188 -4.80 -3.31 8.62
N MET A 189 -5.36 -3.13 7.42
CA MET A 189 -4.72 -3.56 6.18
C MET A 189 -3.32 -2.97 6.02
N ARG A 190 -3.12 -1.72 6.44
CA ARG A 190 -1.83 -1.06 6.34
C ARG A 190 -0.80 -1.68 7.28
N ASP A 191 -1.14 -1.95 8.54
CA ASP A 191 -0.26 -2.65 9.48
C ASP A 191 0.16 -4.02 8.94
N GLN A 192 -0.81 -4.82 8.47
CA GLN A 192 -0.54 -6.17 7.96
C GLN A 192 0.42 -6.16 6.75
N LEU A 193 0.21 -5.26 5.78
CA LEU A 193 1.05 -5.18 4.59
C LEU A 193 2.44 -4.61 4.87
N ILE A 194 2.57 -3.69 5.84
CA ILE A 194 3.87 -3.20 6.31
C ILE A 194 4.63 -4.34 7.00
N ALA A 195 3.98 -5.07 7.90
CA ALA A 195 4.55 -6.22 8.61
C ALA A 195 5.06 -7.29 7.63
N LEU A 196 4.26 -7.63 6.62
CA LEU A 196 4.62 -8.56 5.55
C LEU A 196 5.86 -8.09 4.77
N GLY A 197 5.90 -6.82 4.35
CA GLY A 197 7.01 -6.28 3.56
C GLY A 197 8.30 -6.08 4.34
N MET A 198 8.22 -5.59 5.58
CA MET A 198 9.38 -5.34 6.43
C MET A 198 9.85 -6.59 7.19
N ARG A 199 9.10 -7.69 7.12
CA ARG A 199 9.30 -8.92 7.93
C ARG A 199 9.36 -8.59 9.41
N ARG A 200 8.31 -7.92 9.91
CA ARG A 200 8.13 -7.61 11.32
C ARG A 200 6.84 -8.26 11.83
N PRO A 201 6.70 -8.54 13.14
CA PRO A 201 5.44 -9.00 13.69
C PRO A 201 4.32 -8.01 13.40
N THR A 202 3.09 -8.50 13.18
CA THR A 202 1.91 -7.64 13.12
C THR A 202 1.65 -7.06 14.50
N ARG A 203 1.18 -5.80 14.54
CA ARG A 203 0.85 -5.14 15.82
C ARG A 203 -0.59 -5.33 16.20
N ILE A 204 -1.47 -5.45 15.21
CA ILE A 204 -2.88 -5.75 15.45
C ILE A 204 -3.08 -7.25 15.34
N LYS A 205 -3.57 -7.86 16.43
CA LYS A 205 -4.07 -9.24 16.43
C LYS A 205 -5.59 -9.23 16.27
N THR A 206 -6.13 -10.35 15.78
CA THR A 206 -7.57 -10.47 15.49
C THR A 206 -8.43 -10.42 16.75
N GLU A 207 -7.88 -10.79 17.90
CA GLU A 207 -8.50 -10.69 19.21
C GLU A 207 -8.55 -9.27 19.80
N ASP A 208 -7.83 -8.30 19.21
CA ASP A 208 -7.71 -6.93 19.75
C ASP A 208 -8.86 -5.98 19.38
N PHE A 209 -9.80 -6.41 18.52
CA PHE A 209 -10.87 -5.58 17.98
C PHE A 209 -12.14 -6.38 17.71
N ASP A 210 -13.28 -5.69 17.69
CA ASP A 210 -14.61 -6.28 17.42
C ASP A 210 -15.34 -5.58 16.25
N VAL A 211 -14.62 -4.77 15.47
CA VAL A 211 -15.16 -4.07 14.29
C VAL A 211 -15.60 -5.07 13.21
N PRO A 212 -16.88 -5.02 12.76
CA PRO A 212 -17.38 -5.93 11.74
C PRO A 212 -16.70 -5.72 10.39
N MET A 213 -16.70 -6.76 9.56
CA MET A 213 -16.15 -6.69 8.20
C MET A 213 -16.85 -5.62 7.35
N LEU A 214 -16.09 -4.97 6.47
CA LEU A 214 -16.61 -3.98 5.53
C LEU A 214 -17.69 -4.59 4.62
N THR A 215 -18.73 -3.82 4.35
CA THR A 215 -19.76 -4.09 3.35
C THR A 215 -19.78 -2.97 2.31
N LEU A 216 -20.53 -3.16 1.21
CA LEU A 216 -20.64 -2.10 0.19
C LEU A 216 -21.32 -0.83 0.71
N GLU A 217 -22.15 -0.94 1.75
CA GLU A 217 -22.84 0.20 2.35
C GLU A 217 -21.89 1.14 3.08
N ASP A 218 -20.71 0.65 3.48
CA ASP A 218 -19.70 1.46 4.16
C ASP A 218 -19.03 2.48 3.23
N PHE A 219 -19.20 2.36 1.91
CA PHE A 219 -18.53 3.16 0.88
C PHE A 219 -19.46 4.18 0.23
N GLU A 220 -18.93 5.38 -0.02
CA GLU A 220 -19.62 6.40 -0.80
C GLU A 220 -19.62 6.05 -2.30
N MET A 221 -20.79 6.16 -2.93
CA MET A 221 -20.98 5.97 -4.38
C MET A 221 -21.65 7.20 -5.03
N PRO A 222 -21.01 8.39 -4.99
CA PRO A 222 -21.59 9.61 -5.53
C PRO A 222 -21.69 9.55 -7.06
N LEU A 223 -22.78 10.09 -7.61
CA LEU A 223 -22.93 10.21 -9.06
C LEU A 223 -21.96 11.26 -9.62
N GLN A 224 -21.32 10.94 -10.74
CA GLN A 224 -20.52 11.93 -11.46
C GLN A 224 -21.43 12.98 -12.10
N THR A 225 -21.36 14.21 -11.61
CA THR A 225 -22.04 15.36 -12.20
C THR A 225 -21.21 15.95 -13.35
N ALA A 226 -21.84 16.74 -14.22
CA ALA A 226 -21.11 17.49 -15.25
C ALA A 226 -20.10 18.49 -14.66
N ALA A 227 -20.35 19.00 -13.45
CA ALA A 227 -19.42 19.87 -12.72
C ALA A 227 -18.18 19.10 -12.26
N ILE A 228 -18.36 17.94 -11.61
CA ILE A 228 -17.26 17.03 -11.24
C ILE A 228 -16.45 16.60 -12.47
N ALA A 229 -17.11 16.21 -13.56
CA ALA A 229 -16.43 15.80 -14.79
C ALA A 229 -15.61 16.94 -15.39
N ARG A 230 -16.13 18.17 -15.38
CA ARG A 230 -15.38 19.35 -15.81
C ARG A 230 -14.21 19.65 -14.88
N ALA A 231 -14.38 19.42 -13.58
CA ALA A 231 -13.43 19.70 -12.51
C ALA A 231 -12.29 18.68 -12.42
N LEU A 232 -12.56 17.38 -12.49
CA LEU A 232 -11.52 16.35 -12.43
C LEU A 232 -11.10 15.87 -13.82
N GLY A 233 -11.82 16.21 -14.89
CA GLY A 233 -11.60 15.57 -16.18
C GLY A 233 -12.01 14.08 -16.13
N PRO A 234 -11.49 13.24 -17.06
CA PRO A 234 -11.81 11.81 -17.06
C PRO A 234 -11.20 11.15 -15.82
N CYS A 235 -12.07 10.73 -14.90
CA CYS A 235 -11.73 10.01 -13.68
C CYS A 235 -12.41 8.64 -13.71
N SER A 236 -11.64 7.60 -14.04
CA SER A 236 -12.13 6.23 -14.25
C SER A 236 -12.91 5.68 -13.05
N PHE A 237 -12.49 6.04 -11.83
CA PHE A 237 -13.16 5.65 -10.59
C PHE A 237 -14.62 6.12 -10.53
N LEU A 238 -14.92 7.34 -11.00
CA LEU A 238 -16.23 7.98 -10.87
C LEU A 238 -17.16 7.69 -12.06
N GLN A 239 -16.71 6.96 -13.08
CA GLN A 239 -17.47 6.83 -14.33
C GLN A 239 -18.79 6.07 -14.17
N SER A 240 -18.88 5.12 -13.22
CA SER A 240 -20.15 4.47 -12.91
C SER A 240 -20.20 3.87 -11.51
N SER A 241 -21.41 3.73 -10.97
CA SER A 241 -21.64 3.04 -9.69
C SER A 241 -21.17 1.59 -9.71
N ARG A 242 -21.16 0.94 -10.87
CA ARG A 242 -20.59 -0.42 -11.04
C ARG A 242 -19.09 -0.44 -10.75
N HIS A 243 -18.33 0.52 -11.29
CA HIS A 243 -16.88 0.61 -11.06
C HIS A 243 -16.57 0.93 -9.59
N MET A 244 -17.31 1.86 -8.98
CA MET A 244 -17.14 2.18 -7.55
C MET A 244 -17.45 0.98 -6.66
N ALA A 245 -18.54 0.24 -6.94
CA ALA A 245 -18.89 -0.97 -6.20
C ALA A 245 -17.82 -2.06 -6.35
N GLN A 246 -17.24 -2.20 -7.55
CA GLN A 246 -16.17 -3.16 -7.82
C GLN A 246 -14.87 -2.82 -7.08
N ILE A 247 -14.45 -1.56 -7.06
CA ILE A 247 -13.28 -1.11 -6.30
C ILE A 247 -13.53 -1.24 -4.78
N SER A 248 -14.76 -0.99 -4.33
CA SER A 248 -15.16 -1.23 -2.94
C SER A 248 -15.08 -2.71 -2.58
N ARG A 249 -15.53 -3.63 -3.46
CA ARG A 249 -15.34 -5.08 -3.30
C ARG A 249 -13.87 -5.47 -3.25
N LEU A 250 -13.01 -4.88 -4.09
CA LEU A 250 -11.56 -5.10 -4.04
C LEU A 250 -10.97 -4.71 -2.69
N CYS A 251 -11.43 -3.61 -2.09
CA CYS A 251 -11.04 -3.19 -0.74
C CYS A 251 -11.49 -4.20 0.33
N ILE A 252 -12.74 -4.69 0.24
CA ILE A 252 -13.28 -5.71 1.16
C ILE A 252 -12.48 -7.01 1.07
N GLU A 253 -12.20 -7.49 -0.14
CA GLU A 253 -11.42 -8.72 -0.35
C GLU A 253 -9.98 -8.57 0.09
N LYS A 254 -9.38 -7.39 -0.10
CA LYS A 254 -8.06 -7.06 0.47
C LYS A 254 -8.08 -7.12 2.01
N ALA A 255 -9.12 -6.60 2.65
CA ALA A 255 -9.26 -6.64 4.11
C ALA A 255 -9.35 -8.09 4.63
N LYS A 256 -10.17 -8.92 3.98
CA LYS A 256 -10.26 -10.37 4.28
C LYS A 256 -8.93 -11.09 4.10
N LEU A 257 -8.22 -10.82 3.00
CA LEU A 257 -6.91 -11.40 2.75
C LEU A 257 -5.88 -10.97 3.80
N CYS A 258 -5.93 -9.72 4.27
CA CYS A 258 -5.03 -9.21 5.31
C CYS A 258 -5.22 -9.92 6.67
N LEU A 259 -6.40 -10.49 6.96
CA LEU A 259 -6.59 -11.31 8.16
C LEU A 259 -5.69 -12.56 8.18
N LEU A 260 -5.35 -13.09 7.00
CA LEU A 260 -4.49 -14.28 6.87
C LEU A 260 -3.00 -13.94 7.05
N VAL A 261 -2.60 -12.66 6.91
CA VAL A 261 -1.19 -12.25 6.98
C VAL A 261 -0.61 -12.51 8.37
N GLY A 262 -1.26 -12.00 9.43
CA GLY A 262 -0.80 -12.18 10.80
C GLY A 262 -0.63 -13.65 11.16
N ARG A 263 -1.62 -14.47 10.81
CA ARG A 263 -1.58 -15.92 11.03
C ARG A 263 -0.41 -16.58 10.30
N VAL A 264 -0.21 -16.30 9.02
CA VAL A 264 0.91 -16.86 8.23
C VAL A 264 2.26 -16.48 8.85
N LEU A 265 2.41 -15.23 9.28
CA LEU A 265 3.63 -14.76 9.94
C LEU A 265 3.85 -15.47 11.28
N ASP A 266 2.82 -15.58 12.11
CA ASP A 266 2.89 -16.22 13.43
C ASP A 266 3.11 -17.73 13.33
N THR A 267 2.61 -18.42 12.29
CA THR A 267 2.84 -19.86 12.07
C THR A 267 4.30 -20.16 11.72
N GLN A 268 4.89 -19.40 10.79
CA GLN A 268 6.18 -19.72 10.19
C GLN A 268 7.38 -18.96 10.76
N TYR A 269 7.15 -17.85 11.46
CA TYR A 269 8.22 -16.95 11.89
C TYR A 269 8.13 -16.63 13.37
N SER A 270 9.28 -16.34 13.98
CA SER A 270 9.37 -15.84 15.34
C SER A 270 10.17 -14.52 15.38
N PRO A 271 9.88 -13.63 16.34
CA PRO A 271 10.67 -12.41 16.51
C PRO A 271 12.08 -12.76 16.95
N ARG A 272 13.09 -12.32 16.20
CA ARG A 272 14.48 -12.33 16.65
C ARG A 272 14.85 -10.95 17.17
N HIS A 273 15.12 -10.87 18.47
CA HIS A 273 15.71 -9.69 19.07
C HIS A 273 17.15 -9.55 18.57
N LEU A 274 17.46 -8.42 17.93
CA LEU A 274 18.83 -8.07 17.56
C LEU A 274 19.51 -7.51 18.81
N VAL A 275 20.77 -7.90 19.04
CA VAL A 275 21.51 -7.68 20.30
C VAL A 275 21.75 -6.19 20.63
N ASN A 276 21.36 -5.25 19.76
CA ASN A 276 21.67 -3.82 19.89
C ASN A 276 20.42 -2.91 19.95
N GLY A 277 19.32 -3.37 20.57
CA GLY A 277 18.12 -2.53 20.77
C GLY A 277 17.31 -2.21 19.50
N GLN A 278 17.66 -2.82 18.35
CA GLN A 278 16.89 -2.67 17.12
C GLN A 278 15.58 -3.48 17.17
N LEU A 279 14.53 -2.93 16.52
CA LEU A 279 13.21 -3.56 16.41
C LEU A 279 13.30 -5.00 15.90
N ALA A 280 12.54 -5.91 16.54
CA ALA A 280 12.57 -7.33 16.23
C ALA A 280 12.21 -7.59 14.75
N ARG A 281 13.05 -8.38 14.07
CA ARG A 281 12.79 -8.88 12.72
C ARG A 281 12.32 -10.32 12.81
N LEU A 282 11.38 -10.69 11.97
CA LEU A 282 10.90 -12.05 11.84
C LEU A 282 11.95 -12.91 11.13
N VAL A 283 12.28 -14.04 11.75
CA VAL A 283 13.09 -15.11 11.18
C VAL A 283 12.29 -16.40 11.15
N PRO A 284 12.55 -17.30 10.19
CA PRO A 284 11.90 -18.62 10.18
C PRO A 284 12.08 -19.32 11.52
N LYS A 285 11.01 -19.97 12.02
CA LYS A 285 11.10 -20.79 13.22
C LYS A 285 12.10 -21.94 13.01
N THR A 286 12.83 -22.27 14.06
CA THR A 286 13.78 -23.40 14.09
C THR A 286 13.12 -24.69 14.52
N ASP A 287 12.08 -24.59 15.34
CA ASP A 287 11.30 -25.72 15.81
C ASP A 287 10.40 -26.25 14.69
N VAL A 288 9.99 -27.50 14.82
CA VAL A 288 9.05 -28.11 13.88
C VAL A 288 7.72 -27.39 13.99
N THR A 289 7.46 -26.43 13.11
CA THR A 289 6.09 -25.98 12.89
C THR A 289 5.28 -27.20 12.46
N GLU A 290 4.17 -27.45 13.16
CA GLU A 290 3.31 -28.57 12.80
C GLU A 290 2.90 -28.44 11.33
N THR A 291 3.24 -29.43 10.51
CA THR A 291 2.85 -29.49 9.09
C THR A 291 1.34 -29.21 8.92
N CYS A 292 0.54 -29.57 9.93
CA CYS A 292 -0.89 -29.30 10.01
C CYS A 292 -1.23 -27.79 9.95
N GLU A 293 -0.58 -26.94 10.75
CA GLU A 293 -0.86 -25.49 10.79
C GLU A 293 -0.57 -24.82 9.44
N ILE A 294 0.50 -25.27 8.78
CA ILE A 294 0.90 -24.76 7.47
C ILE A 294 -0.12 -25.15 6.40
N LEU A 295 -0.55 -26.41 6.40
CA LEU A 295 -1.60 -26.90 5.50
C LEU A 295 -2.92 -26.17 5.74
N GLN A 296 -3.26 -25.88 7.00
CA GLN A 296 -4.46 -25.12 7.33
C GLN A 296 -4.40 -23.69 6.77
N CYS A 297 -3.26 -23.00 6.91
CA CYS A 297 -3.07 -21.69 6.29
C CYS A 297 -3.15 -21.74 4.76
N ASP A 298 -2.57 -22.78 4.13
CA ASP A 298 -2.63 -22.95 2.67
C ASP A 298 -4.08 -23.17 2.21
N GLN A 299 -4.84 -24.00 2.92
CA GLN A 299 -6.25 -24.25 2.65
C GLN A 299 -7.11 -23.00 2.81
N GLU A 300 -6.83 -22.13 3.79
CA GLU A 300 -7.54 -20.86 3.96
C GLU A 300 -7.24 -19.88 2.83
N LEU A 301 -5.98 -19.81 2.38
CA LEU A 301 -5.61 -19.04 1.21
C LEU A 301 -6.30 -19.56 -0.05
N GLN A 302 -6.34 -20.89 -0.25
CA GLN A 302 -7.07 -21.50 -1.38
C GLN A 302 -8.57 -21.18 -1.30
N ARG A 303 -9.19 -21.39 -0.13
CA ARG A 303 -10.60 -21.07 0.08
C ARG A 303 -10.92 -19.61 -0.22
N TRP A 304 -10.04 -18.70 0.17
CA TRP A 304 -10.21 -17.29 -0.15
C TRP A 304 -10.21 -17.06 -1.67
N ILE A 305 -9.19 -17.51 -2.41
CA ILE A 305 -9.12 -17.26 -3.86
C ILE A 305 -10.28 -17.92 -4.64
N ASP A 306 -10.76 -19.08 -4.17
CA ASP A 306 -11.90 -19.79 -4.75
C ASP A 306 -13.23 -19.03 -4.55
N GLN A 307 -13.35 -18.27 -3.46
CA GLN A 307 -14.53 -17.48 -3.10
C GLN A 307 -14.50 -16.04 -3.63
N VAL A 308 -13.33 -15.54 -4.03
CA VAL A 308 -13.17 -14.19 -4.60
C VAL A 308 -14.05 -14.05 -5.85
N PRO A 309 -14.96 -13.06 -5.93
CA PRO A 309 -15.85 -12.88 -7.09
C PRO A 309 -15.11 -12.63 -8.41
N ASP A 310 -15.68 -13.06 -9.54
CA ASP A 310 -15.04 -12.92 -10.86
C ASP A 310 -14.74 -11.46 -11.24
N ASP A 311 -15.58 -10.52 -10.81
CA ASP A 311 -15.41 -9.10 -11.09
C ASP A 311 -14.32 -8.43 -10.24
N VAL A 312 -13.67 -9.16 -9.34
CA VAL A 312 -12.47 -8.69 -8.61
C VAL A 312 -11.24 -9.58 -8.88
N ARG A 313 -11.40 -10.68 -9.63
CA ARG A 313 -10.28 -11.51 -10.08
C ARG A 313 -9.47 -10.79 -11.15
N TYR A 314 -8.15 -10.95 -11.09
CA TYR A 314 -7.25 -10.47 -12.14
C TYR A 314 -7.50 -11.27 -13.42
N PRO A 315 -7.89 -10.61 -14.54
CA PRO A 315 -8.12 -11.30 -15.79
C PRO A 315 -6.78 -11.51 -16.50
N ASN A 316 -6.31 -12.76 -16.55
CA ASN A 316 -5.09 -13.10 -17.27
C ASN A 316 -5.22 -12.73 -18.75
N HIS A 317 -4.20 -12.09 -19.31
CA HIS A 317 -4.11 -11.71 -20.73
C HIS A 317 -5.13 -10.68 -21.22
N ALA A 318 -5.79 -9.93 -20.34
CA ALA A 318 -6.62 -8.81 -20.76
C ALA A 318 -5.76 -7.59 -21.16
N THR A 319 -6.03 -7.04 -22.33
CA THR A 319 -5.41 -5.77 -22.77
C THR A 319 -6.32 -4.62 -22.35
N VAL A 320 -5.76 -3.65 -21.62
CA VAL A 320 -6.49 -2.46 -21.20
C VAL A 320 -6.01 -1.25 -22.00
N SER A 321 -6.91 -0.65 -22.76
CA SER A 321 -6.61 0.57 -23.51
C SER A 321 -6.25 1.73 -22.58
N ALA A 322 -5.26 2.52 -22.98
CA ALA A 322 -4.88 3.74 -22.27
C ALA A 322 -6.09 4.68 -22.14
N GLY A 323 -6.37 5.14 -20.92
CA GLY A 323 -7.53 5.99 -20.63
C GLY A 323 -8.86 5.25 -20.45
N SER A 324 -8.87 3.91 -20.48
CA SER A 324 -10.06 3.11 -20.16
C SER A 324 -10.54 3.34 -18.71
N ALA A 325 -11.86 3.26 -18.51
CA ALA A 325 -12.52 3.14 -17.21
C ALA A 325 -11.91 2.01 -16.36
N GLU A 326 -11.51 0.94 -17.04
CA GLU A 326 -11.12 -0.32 -16.43
C GLU A 326 -9.67 -0.30 -15.95
N LEU A 327 -8.87 0.70 -16.34
CA LEU A 327 -7.45 0.80 -15.99
C LEU A 327 -7.23 0.75 -14.48
N VAL A 328 -8.01 1.54 -13.74
CA VAL A 328 -7.92 1.59 -12.28
C VAL A 328 -8.26 0.22 -11.70
N THR A 329 -9.41 -0.35 -12.08
CA THR A 329 -9.80 -1.69 -11.63
C THR A 329 -8.74 -2.74 -11.97
N PHE A 330 -8.16 -2.71 -13.17
CA PHE A 330 -7.20 -3.70 -13.63
C PHE A 330 -5.92 -3.69 -12.79
N VAL A 331 -5.33 -2.52 -12.58
CA VAL A 331 -4.22 -2.34 -11.63
C VAL A 331 -4.65 -2.82 -10.25
N HIS A 332 -5.91 -2.54 -9.88
CA HIS A 332 -6.35 -2.85 -8.53
C HIS A 332 -6.46 -4.36 -8.26
N ARG A 333 -6.99 -5.10 -9.24
CA ARG A 333 -7.08 -6.56 -9.25
C ARG A 333 -5.69 -7.21 -9.30
N ALA A 334 -4.77 -6.64 -10.09
CA ALA A 334 -3.41 -7.13 -10.22
C ALA A 334 -2.68 -7.13 -8.86
N LEU A 335 -2.73 -6.01 -8.14
CA LEU A 335 -2.11 -5.92 -6.82
C LEU A 335 -2.75 -6.89 -5.81
N LEU A 336 -4.08 -7.05 -5.83
CA LEU A 336 -4.75 -8.00 -4.92
C LEU A 336 -4.24 -9.44 -5.17
N LYS A 337 -4.11 -9.84 -6.44
CA LYS A 337 -3.49 -11.11 -6.82
C LYS A 337 -2.03 -11.20 -6.37
N MET A 338 -1.23 -10.15 -6.58
CA MET A 338 0.17 -10.10 -6.15
C MET A 338 0.31 -10.23 -4.63
N ILE A 339 -0.57 -9.61 -3.83
CA ILE A 339 -0.57 -9.74 -2.36
C ILE A 339 -0.87 -11.19 -1.96
N TYR A 340 -1.89 -11.82 -2.55
CA TYR A 340 -2.21 -13.23 -2.30
C TYR A 340 -1.02 -14.15 -2.57
N LEU A 341 -0.35 -13.96 -3.71
CA LEU A 341 0.83 -14.73 -4.08
C LEU A 341 2.01 -14.47 -3.13
N ALA A 342 2.21 -13.22 -2.69
CA ALA A 342 3.25 -12.87 -1.74
C ALA A 342 3.03 -13.52 -0.36
N ILE A 343 1.78 -13.64 0.08
CA ILE A 343 1.43 -14.36 1.32
C ILE A 343 1.72 -15.86 1.15
N SER A 344 1.37 -16.45 0.01
CA SER A 344 1.69 -17.85 -0.30
C SER A 344 3.21 -18.12 -0.32
N ILE A 345 4.00 -17.23 -0.95
CA ILE A 345 5.47 -17.30 -0.91
C ILE A 345 5.96 -17.23 0.54
N THR A 346 5.40 -16.33 1.34
CA THR A 346 5.81 -16.13 2.74
C THR A 346 5.53 -17.36 3.59
N LEU A 347 4.39 -18.04 3.39
CA LEU A 347 4.00 -19.26 4.09
C LEU A 347 4.94 -20.45 3.78
N HIS A 348 5.31 -20.63 2.51
CA HIS A 348 6.00 -21.85 2.07
C HIS A 348 7.53 -21.70 1.99
N ARG A 349 8.05 -20.48 1.88
CA ARG A 349 9.50 -20.22 1.72
C ARG A 349 10.40 -20.84 2.80
N PRO A 350 10.06 -20.84 4.10
CA PRO A 350 10.89 -21.47 5.13
C PRO A 350 11.20 -22.94 4.88
N GLN A 351 10.30 -23.66 4.19
CA GLN A 351 10.46 -25.09 3.90
C GLN A 351 11.47 -25.37 2.78
N LEU A 352 11.91 -24.36 2.02
CA LEU A 352 12.88 -24.53 0.93
C LEU A 352 14.31 -24.73 1.45
N VAL A 353 14.66 -24.04 2.53
CA VAL A 353 15.99 -24.11 3.16
C VAL A 353 15.74 -24.33 4.65
N PRO A 354 15.41 -25.58 5.06
CA PRO A 354 15.12 -25.85 6.45
C PRO A 354 16.34 -25.58 7.32
N THR A 355 16.12 -24.95 8.46
CA THR A 355 17.17 -24.58 9.43
C THR A 355 17.81 -25.81 10.08
N SER A 356 17.16 -26.98 10.00
CA SER A 356 17.68 -28.28 10.41
C SER A 356 17.44 -29.34 9.31
N PRO A 357 18.48 -30.11 8.91
CA PRO A 357 18.43 -31.03 7.77
C PRO A 357 17.62 -32.32 7.99
N GLN A 358 17.11 -32.61 9.19
CA GLN A 358 16.46 -33.88 9.53
C GLN A 358 14.93 -33.84 9.64
N THR A 359 14.28 -32.73 9.30
CA THR A 359 13.00 -32.38 9.95
C THR A 359 11.76 -32.29 9.05
N ILE A 360 11.88 -32.37 7.72
CA ILE A 360 10.74 -32.22 6.81
C ILE A 360 10.63 -33.43 5.88
N ALA A 361 9.45 -34.03 5.79
CA ALA A 361 9.18 -35.13 4.87
C ALA A 361 9.42 -34.68 3.41
N PRO A 362 10.08 -35.49 2.56
CA PRO A 362 10.42 -35.11 1.18
C PRO A 362 9.21 -34.64 0.34
N GLY A 363 8.04 -35.24 0.53
CA GLY A 363 6.80 -34.86 -0.16
C GLY A 363 6.32 -33.44 0.19
N THR A 364 6.38 -33.06 1.46
CA THR A 364 6.02 -31.71 1.93
C THR A 364 6.97 -30.66 1.35
N GLN A 365 8.27 -30.95 1.32
CA GLN A 365 9.27 -30.06 0.74
C GLN A 365 9.08 -29.87 -0.76
N TYR A 366 8.68 -30.92 -1.49
CA TYR A 366 8.34 -30.84 -2.91
C TYR A 366 7.13 -29.93 -3.17
N LEU A 367 6.05 -30.09 -2.39
CA LEU A 367 4.84 -29.27 -2.53
C LEU A 367 5.13 -27.78 -2.23
N ALA A 368 5.83 -27.49 -1.13
CA ALA A 368 6.24 -26.13 -0.80
C ALA A 368 7.12 -25.52 -1.89
N ARG A 369 8.03 -26.31 -2.47
CA ARG A 369 8.85 -25.88 -3.60
C ARG A 369 8.01 -25.53 -4.83
N SER A 370 7.03 -26.34 -5.20
CA SER A 370 6.12 -26.02 -6.30
C SER A 370 5.38 -24.72 -6.01
N ARG A 371 4.70 -24.64 -4.86
CA ARG A 371 3.93 -23.45 -4.44
C ARG A 371 4.74 -22.16 -4.53
N VAL A 372 5.97 -22.14 -4.00
CA VAL A 372 6.80 -20.94 -4.01
C VAL A 372 7.28 -20.57 -5.41
N VAL A 373 7.68 -21.55 -6.23
CA VAL A 373 8.15 -21.29 -7.60
C VAL A 373 7.01 -20.80 -8.49
N ASP A 374 5.85 -21.45 -8.40
CA ASP A 374 4.66 -21.09 -9.18
C ASP A 374 4.16 -19.71 -8.77
N ALA A 375 4.08 -19.44 -7.46
CA ALA A 375 3.66 -18.13 -6.97
C ALA A 375 4.65 -17.02 -7.33
N ALA A 376 5.97 -17.26 -7.22
CA ALA A 376 6.98 -16.29 -7.62
C ALA A 376 6.91 -16.00 -9.13
N ALA A 377 6.78 -17.03 -9.95
CA ALA A 377 6.62 -16.89 -11.39
C ALA A 377 5.39 -16.05 -11.74
N GLU A 378 4.27 -16.30 -11.06
CA GLU A 378 3.02 -15.60 -11.31
C GLU A 378 3.06 -14.14 -10.86
N VAL A 379 3.74 -13.80 -9.76
CA VAL A 379 3.97 -12.39 -9.38
C VAL A 379 4.73 -11.66 -10.48
N ILE A 380 5.76 -12.28 -11.05
CA ILE A 380 6.53 -11.68 -12.15
C ILE A 380 5.67 -11.56 -13.41
N ASN A 381 4.85 -12.55 -13.74
CA ASN A 381 3.94 -12.49 -14.89
C ASN A 381 2.96 -11.31 -14.76
N VAL A 382 2.25 -11.19 -13.64
CA VAL A 382 1.30 -10.10 -13.38
C VAL A 382 2.01 -8.74 -13.43
N ALA A 383 3.18 -8.64 -12.81
CA ALA A 383 3.94 -7.38 -12.81
C ALA A 383 4.47 -7.00 -14.19
N ASN A 384 4.88 -7.99 -15.00
CA ASN A 384 5.34 -7.79 -16.36
C ASN A 384 4.19 -7.41 -17.30
N ASP A 385 3.01 -8.03 -17.15
CA ASP A 385 1.79 -7.67 -17.88
C ASP A 385 1.42 -6.19 -17.63
N LEU A 386 1.41 -5.77 -16.35
CA LEU A 386 1.27 -4.35 -16.02
C LEU A 386 2.36 -3.48 -16.62
N HIS A 387 3.59 -3.98 -16.73
CA HIS A 387 4.70 -3.22 -17.27
C HIS A 387 4.59 -3.02 -18.78
N GLU A 388 4.29 -4.07 -19.54
CA GLU A 388 4.06 -4.04 -20.99
C GLU A 388 2.93 -3.08 -21.36
N GLN A 389 1.92 -2.95 -20.48
CA GLN A 389 0.81 -2.00 -20.64
C GLN A 389 1.09 -0.60 -20.07
N ASN A 390 2.31 -0.29 -19.61
CA ASN A 390 2.70 0.98 -18.97
C ASN A 390 1.92 1.32 -17.67
N LEU A 391 1.38 0.30 -17.01
CA LEU A 391 0.57 0.40 -15.79
C LEU A 391 1.35 0.11 -14.51
N SER A 392 2.55 -0.48 -14.60
CA SER A 392 3.40 -0.79 -13.43
C SER A 392 3.67 0.43 -12.54
N ARG A 393 3.70 1.65 -13.11
CA ARG A 393 3.86 2.91 -12.36
C ARG A 393 2.72 3.21 -11.38
N PHE A 394 1.57 2.55 -11.52
CA PHE A 394 0.42 2.75 -10.64
C PHE A 394 0.38 1.77 -9.46
N LEU A 395 1.39 0.90 -9.32
CA LEU A 395 1.51 0.05 -8.14
C LEU A 395 1.93 0.88 -6.92
N PRO A 396 1.23 0.74 -5.78
CA PRO A 396 1.66 1.32 -4.50
C PRO A 396 2.87 0.57 -3.93
N THR A 397 3.40 1.03 -2.79
CA THR A 397 4.51 0.38 -2.08
C THR A 397 4.27 -1.12 -1.79
N SER A 398 3.02 -1.56 -1.60
CA SER A 398 2.71 -2.99 -1.44
C SER A 398 2.97 -3.83 -2.71
N GLY A 399 3.07 -3.21 -3.89
CA GLY A 399 3.59 -3.86 -5.09
C GLY A 399 5.05 -4.26 -4.90
N VAL A 400 5.87 -3.39 -4.29
CA VAL A 400 7.26 -3.70 -3.90
C VAL A 400 7.30 -4.86 -2.90
N THR A 401 6.42 -4.82 -1.88
CA THR A 401 6.26 -5.91 -0.90
C THR A 401 6.04 -7.27 -1.56
N ALA A 402 5.26 -7.34 -2.65
CA ALA A 402 5.03 -8.58 -3.38
C ALA A 402 6.15 -8.95 -4.35
N LEU A 403 6.72 -7.97 -5.06
CA LEU A 403 7.78 -8.16 -6.07
C LEU A 403 9.09 -8.69 -5.48
N VAL A 404 9.58 -8.07 -4.41
CA VAL A 404 10.90 -8.39 -3.84
C VAL A 404 11.06 -9.87 -3.44
N PRO A 405 10.14 -10.50 -2.69
CA PRO A 405 10.27 -11.92 -2.38
C PRO A 405 10.21 -12.81 -3.64
N ALA A 406 9.40 -12.48 -4.64
CA ALA A 406 9.34 -13.24 -5.89
C ALA A 406 10.67 -13.16 -6.69
N ILE A 407 11.26 -11.97 -6.80
CA ILE A 407 12.57 -11.78 -7.44
C ILE A 407 13.65 -12.57 -6.68
N ALA A 408 13.63 -12.53 -5.33
CA ALA A 408 14.58 -13.25 -4.50
C ALA A 408 14.48 -14.78 -4.68
N ILE A 409 13.29 -15.33 -4.93
CA ILE A 409 13.12 -16.74 -5.29
C ILE A 409 13.82 -17.04 -6.62
N HIS A 410 13.62 -16.24 -7.66
CA HIS A 410 14.30 -16.47 -8.94
C HIS A 410 15.81 -16.32 -8.84
N LEU A 411 16.31 -15.39 -8.02
CA LEU A 411 17.73 -15.25 -7.70
C LEU A 411 18.30 -16.54 -7.06
N LEU A 412 17.57 -17.15 -6.12
CA LEU A 412 17.97 -18.43 -5.52
C LEU A 412 18.12 -19.54 -6.57
N TYR A 413 17.21 -19.59 -7.54
CA TYR A 413 17.20 -20.60 -8.60
C TYR A 413 18.20 -20.35 -9.74
N LEU A 414 18.89 -19.20 -9.77
CA LEU A 414 20.00 -18.98 -10.70
C LEU A 414 21.18 -19.93 -10.44
N LYS A 415 21.28 -20.47 -9.21
CA LYS A 415 22.28 -21.48 -8.84
C LYS A 415 21.83 -22.93 -9.10
N SER A 416 20.69 -23.13 -9.76
CA SER A 416 20.19 -24.48 -10.04
C SER A 416 21.14 -25.26 -10.96
N SER A 417 21.33 -26.55 -10.69
CA SER A 417 22.07 -27.48 -11.56
C SER A 417 21.36 -27.75 -12.90
N LYS A 418 20.04 -27.53 -12.97
CA LYS A 418 19.25 -27.72 -14.20
C LYS A 418 19.31 -26.45 -15.06
N GLY A 419 19.91 -26.56 -16.24
CA GLY A 419 20.07 -25.43 -17.17
C GLY A 419 18.76 -24.73 -17.55
N THR A 420 17.69 -25.49 -17.81
CA THR A 420 16.36 -24.95 -18.15
C THR A 420 15.73 -24.14 -17.01
N THR A 421 15.85 -24.62 -15.75
CA THR A 421 15.39 -23.90 -14.56
C THR A 421 16.17 -22.60 -14.34
N ARG A 422 17.49 -22.65 -14.55
CA ARG A 422 18.36 -21.48 -14.43
C ARG A 422 18.01 -20.41 -15.47
N GLU A 423 17.82 -20.79 -16.73
CA GLU A 423 17.48 -19.87 -17.81
C GLU A 423 16.09 -19.22 -17.62
N ALA A 424 15.08 -20.02 -17.26
CA ALA A 424 13.74 -19.52 -16.97
C ALA A 424 13.73 -18.57 -15.76
N SER A 425 14.56 -18.86 -14.74
CA SER A 425 14.70 -17.98 -13.57
C SER A 425 15.46 -16.69 -13.90
N LEU A 426 16.45 -16.74 -14.80
CA LEU A 426 17.17 -15.55 -15.26
C LEU A 426 16.24 -14.59 -16.00
N ARG A 427 15.40 -15.10 -16.91
CA ARG A 427 14.39 -14.28 -17.61
C ARG A 427 13.47 -13.57 -16.62
N ARG A 428 12.89 -14.31 -15.67
CA ARG A 428 11.97 -13.75 -14.66
C ARG A 428 12.65 -12.80 -13.70
N PHE A 429 13.90 -13.09 -13.31
CA PHE A 429 14.70 -12.16 -12.52
C PHE A 429 14.89 -10.83 -13.26
N LYS A 430 15.28 -10.86 -14.54
CA LYS A 430 15.43 -9.65 -15.37
C LYS A 430 14.11 -8.87 -15.50
N GLN A 431 12.99 -9.55 -15.78
CA GLN A 431 11.66 -8.93 -15.85
C GLN A 431 11.29 -8.26 -14.52
N GLY A 432 11.42 -8.98 -13.41
CA GLY A 432 11.12 -8.43 -12.08
C GLY A 432 11.99 -7.23 -11.72
N MET A 433 13.29 -7.28 -12.01
CA MET A 433 14.21 -6.15 -11.81
C MET A 433 13.82 -4.94 -12.67
N HIS A 434 13.33 -5.15 -13.90
CA HIS A 434 12.87 -4.06 -14.75
C HIS A 434 11.66 -3.33 -14.15
N VAL A 435 10.67 -4.09 -13.66
CA VAL A 435 9.52 -3.50 -12.96
C VAL A 435 9.95 -2.80 -11.67
N LEU A 436 10.85 -3.42 -10.88
CA LEU A 436 11.36 -2.84 -9.64
C LEU A 436 12.13 -1.52 -9.91
N LYS A 437 12.88 -1.44 -11.00
CA LYS A 437 13.54 -0.20 -11.45
C LYS A 437 12.54 0.90 -11.82
N ARG A 438 11.38 0.56 -12.39
CA ARG A 438 10.30 1.54 -12.60
C ARG A 438 9.74 2.05 -11.28
N LEU A 439 9.55 1.18 -10.29
CA LEU A 439 9.04 1.57 -8.97
C LEU A 439 10.02 2.43 -8.17
N ARG A 440 11.33 2.31 -8.41
CA ARG A 440 12.35 3.13 -7.75
C ARG A 440 12.23 4.61 -8.04
N GLU A 441 11.55 5.01 -9.12
CA GLU A 441 11.28 6.43 -9.42
C GLU A 441 10.35 7.08 -8.39
N MET A 442 9.60 6.28 -7.64
CA MET A 442 8.59 6.76 -6.68
C MET A 442 8.94 6.37 -5.25
N TYR A 443 9.53 5.20 -5.02
CA TYR A 443 9.69 4.62 -3.68
C TYR A 443 11.15 4.33 -3.33
N ILE A 444 11.62 4.89 -2.22
CA ILE A 444 12.94 4.61 -1.64
C ILE A 444 13.08 3.11 -1.30
N SER A 445 12.01 2.45 -0.85
CA SER A 445 12.04 1.01 -0.57
C SER A 445 12.35 0.15 -1.81
N ALA A 446 11.95 0.60 -3.01
CA ALA A 446 12.29 -0.09 -4.26
C ALA A 446 13.75 0.16 -4.67
N GLU A 447 14.31 1.33 -4.34
CA GLU A 447 15.72 1.65 -4.55
C GLU A 447 16.62 0.78 -3.66
N VAL A 448 16.37 0.76 -2.35
CA VAL A 448 17.08 -0.11 -1.40
C VAL A 448 16.98 -1.58 -1.80
N ALA A 449 15.81 -2.03 -2.25
CA ALA A 449 15.63 -3.40 -2.71
C ALA A 449 16.41 -3.71 -4.01
N ASN A 450 16.47 -2.78 -4.97
CA ASN A 450 17.29 -2.94 -6.17
C ASN A 450 18.78 -3.08 -5.80
N GLU A 451 19.30 -2.17 -4.97
CA GLU A 451 20.71 -2.18 -4.55
C GLU A 451 21.07 -3.50 -3.85
N PHE A 452 20.21 -3.97 -2.95
CA PHE A 452 20.40 -5.24 -2.26
C PHE A 452 20.44 -6.43 -3.24
N LEU A 453 19.53 -6.47 -4.22
CA LEU A 453 19.45 -7.55 -5.21
C LEU A 453 20.64 -7.50 -6.18
N ASP A 454 21.06 -6.32 -6.63
CA ASP A 454 22.24 -6.15 -7.49
C ASP A 454 23.53 -6.59 -6.77
N ALA A 455 23.71 -6.21 -5.51
CA ALA A 455 24.83 -6.67 -4.68
C ALA A 455 24.82 -8.20 -4.51
N ALA A 456 23.64 -8.81 -4.35
CA ALA A 456 23.50 -10.25 -4.23
C ALA A 456 23.85 -10.99 -5.53
N VAL A 457 23.54 -10.42 -6.69
CA VAL A 457 23.95 -10.95 -8.01
C VAL A 457 25.47 -10.90 -8.16
N GLN A 458 26.10 -9.76 -7.85
CA GLN A 458 27.55 -9.58 -7.92
C GLN A 458 28.27 -10.60 -7.02
N LYS A 459 27.81 -10.76 -5.77
CA LYS A 459 28.37 -11.73 -4.82
C LYS A 459 28.18 -13.18 -5.28
N ALA A 460 27.12 -13.47 -6.03
CA ALA A 460 26.86 -14.80 -6.56
C ALA A 460 27.70 -15.14 -7.81
N GLN A 461 28.53 -14.21 -8.31
CA GLN A 461 29.34 -14.36 -9.54
C GLN A 461 28.51 -14.83 -10.75
N ILE A 462 27.24 -14.42 -10.80
CA ILE A 462 26.36 -14.78 -11.91
C ILE A 462 26.73 -13.86 -13.07
N PRO A 463 27.19 -14.38 -14.23
CA PRO A 463 27.44 -13.55 -15.39
C PRO A 463 26.11 -12.94 -15.84
N MET A 464 25.91 -11.67 -15.51
CA MET A 464 24.88 -10.87 -16.15
C MET A 464 25.32 -10.74 -17.61
N LEU A 465 24.62 -11.42 -18.52
CA LEU A 465 24.72 -11.09 -19.95
C LEU A 465 24.42 -9.59 -20.08
N ASP A 466 25.43 -8.87 -20.57
CA ASP A 466 25.64 -7.41 -20.68
C ASP A 466 24.37 -6.56 -21.00
N PRO A 467 24.39 -5.25 -20.66
CA PRO A 467 23.22 -4.38 -20.49
C PRO A 467 22.16 -4.39 -21.59
#